data_AF-A0A529HQR8-F1
#
_entry.id   AF-A0A529HQR8-F1
#
_cell.length_a   1.000
_cell.length_b   1.000
_cell.length_c   1.000
_cell.angle_alpha   90.00
_cell.angle_beta   90.00
_cell.angle_gamma   90.00
#
_symmetry.space_group_name_H-M   'P 1'
#
loop_
_entity.id
_entity.type
_entity.pdbx_description
1 polymer ?
#
loop_
_entity_poly.entity_id
_entity_poly.type
_entity_poly.pdbx_seq_one_letter_code
_entity_poly.pdbx_strand_id
1 'polypeptide(L)'
;ALQQHVIDFVARDTAELLQLADGRTVDVAGKKEVLATKGLAVEVLDPGWFIRLLAVITDPNVAVLLMLIGFYGIVFEVTSPGAVAPGVIGAICLVLGLYALDLLPINYTGLALMLLGVAFLIVEAFSPTVVLGVGGAAAFLLGAAMLLKVAGPMTAHDMAKPGPSTLS
;
A
#
# COMPACT_ATOMS: atom_id res chain seq x y z
N ALA A 1 -3.16 -19.06 15.29
CA ALA A 1 -4.15 -17.96 15.34
C ALA A 1 -5.30 -18.19 16.33
N LEU A 2 -5.72 -19.42 16.66
CA LEU A 2 -6.83 -19.67 17.61
C LEU A 2 -6.49 -19.47 19.10
N GLN A 3 -5.21 -19.39 19.45
CA GLN A 3 -4.73 -19.40 20.84
C GLN A 3 -4.37 -18.02 21.41
N GLN A 4 -4.67 -16.93 20.68
CA GLN A 4 -4.31 -15.57 21.10
C GLN A 4 -5.50 -14.67 21.48
N HIS A 5 -6.72 -15.20 21.54
CA HIS A 5 -7.89 -14.40 21.98
C HIS A 5 -8.08 -13.08 21.19
N VAL A 6 -7.69 -13.04 19.90
CA VAL A 6 -7.86 -11.87 19.01
C VAL A 6 -9.01 -12.08 18.01
N ILE A 7 -9.67 -13.23 18.04
CA ILE A 7 -10.76 -13.57 17.12
C ILE A 7 -11.84 -14.30 17.92
N ASP A 8 -12.95 -13.64 18.20
CA ASP A 8 -14.06 -14.23 18.96
C ASP A 8 -14.87 -15.24 18.13
N PHE A 9 -14.98 -15.05 16.80
CA PHE A 9 -15.66 -15.99 15.91
C PHE A 9 -15.12 -15.98 14.47
N VAL A 10 -15.20 -17.14 13.81
CA VAL A 10 -15.07 -17.28 12.35
C VAL A 10 -16.47 -17.58 11.82
N ALA A 11 -17.20 -16.56 11.38
CA ALA A 11 -18.48 -16.72 10.71
C ALA A 11 -18.24 -16.85 9.20
N ARG A 12 -18.97 -17.74 8.53
CA ARG A 12 -18.86 -17.97 7.08
C ARG A 12 -19.62 -16.92 6.28
N ASP A 13 -20.61 -16.28 6.90
CA ASP A 13 -21.38 -15.18 6.33
C ASP A 13 -21.92 -14.23 7.43
N THR A 14 -22.45 -13.09 7.01
CA THR A 14 -23.00 -12.05 7.90
C THR A 14 -24.24 -12.50 8.66
N ALA A 15 -25.00 -13.48 8.15
CA ALA A 15 -26.19 -13.99 8.83
C ALA A 15 -25.81 -14.93 9.99
N GLU A 16 -24.80 -15.78 9.80
CA GLU A 16 -24.21 -16.63 10.84
C GLU A 16 -23.54 -15.76 11.92
N LEU A 17 -22.89 -14.66 11.55
CA LEU A 17 -22.31 -13.71 12.49
C LEU A 17 -23.37 -13.04 13.39
N LEU A 18 -24.50 -12.61 12.80
CA LEU A 18 -25.61 -12.01 13.55
C LEU A 18 -26.31 -13.00 14.48
N GLN A 19 -26.38 -14.28 14.11
CA GLN A 19 -26.91 -15.34 14.97
C GLN A 19 -25.96 -15.67 16.12
N LEU A 20 -24.66 -15.72 15.88
CA LEU A 20 -23.64 -15.97 16.90
C LEU A 20 -23.47 -14.80 17.89
N ALA A 21 -23.74 -13.57 17.44
CA ALA A 21 -23.69 -12.35 18.26
C ALA A 21 -24.96 -12.14 19.13
N ASP A 22 -26.05 -12.86 18.85
CA ASP A 22 -27.34 -12.67 19.53
C ASP A 22 -27.30 -13.20 20.98
N GLY A 23 -27.67 -12.35 21.93
CA GLY A 23 -27.71 -12.67 23.37
C GLY A 23 -26.39 -12.50 24.11
N ARG A 24 -25.32 -12.01 23.47
CA ARG A 24 -24.03 -11.70 24.12
C ARG A 24 -24.05 -10.31 24.74
N THR A 25 -23.53 -10.19 25.96
CA THR A 25 -23.34 -8.88 26.62
C THR A 25 -22.04 -8.25 26.12
N VAL A 26 -22.13 -7.09 25.48
CA VAL A 26 -20.95 -6.30 25.07
C VAL A 26 -20.89 -5.01 25.87
N ASP A 27 -19.67 -4.57 26.14
CA ASP A 27 -19.42 -3.30 26.81
C ASP A 27 -19.33 -2.19 25.76
N VAL A 28 -20.37 -1.37 25.65
CA VAL A 28 -20.38 -0.20 24.78
C VAL A 28 -20.22 1.03 25.67
N ALA A 29 -19.06 1.69 25.57
CA ALA A 29 -18.76 2.92 26.31
C ALA A 29 -18.98 2.81 27.84
N GLY A 30 -18.63 1.67 28.44
CA GLY A 30 -18.72 1.45 29.89
C GLY A 30 -20.09 0.94 30.36
N LYS A 31 -21.00 0.60 29.44
CA LYS A 31 -22.31 0.02 29.72
C LYS A 31 -22.41 -1.38 29.14
N LYS A 32 -22.72 -2.34 30.00
CA LYS A 32 -23.01 -3.72 29.61
C LYS A 32 -24.40 -3.80 28.99
N GLU A 33 -24.46 -3.87 27.67
CA GLU A 33 -25.71 -4.06 26.94
C GLU A 33 -25.75 -5.45 26.29
N VAL A 34 -26.92 -6.09 26.37
CA VAL A 34 -27.15 -7.38 25.72
C VAL A 34 -27.48 -7.12 24.26
N LEU A 35 -26.65 -7.63 23.36
CA LEU A 35 -26.88 -7.56 21.93
C LEU A 35 -28.14 -8.37 21.57
N ALA A 36 -29.20 -7.68 21.17
CA ALA A 36 -30.38 -8.29 20.56
C ALA A 36 -30.23 -8.15 19.04
N THR A 37 -29.47 -9.03 18.40
CA THR A 37 -29.17 -8.98 16.95
C THR A 37 -30.20 -9.72 16.10
N LYS A 38 -31.14 -10.45 16.71
CA LYS A 38 -32.27 -11.09 16.01
C LYS A 38 -33.19 -10.09 15.30
N GLY A 39 -33.20 -10.16 13.97
CA GLY A 39 -34.15 -9.41 13.14
C GLY A 39 -33.75 -7.97 12.84
N LEU A 40 -32.51 -7.56 13.15
CA LEU A 40 -32.01 -6.24 12.74
C LEU A 40 -31.82 -6.19 11.22
N ALA A 41 -32.33 -5.11 10.62
CA ALA A 41 -32.08 -4.80 9.22
C ALA A 41 -30.60 -4.46 9.05
N VAL A 42 -29.91 -5.24 8.22
CA VAL A 42 -28.51 -4.98 7.85
C VAL A 42 -28.52 -3.81 6.89
N GLU A 43 -28.14 -2.63 7.38
CA GLU A 43 -27.91 -1.47 6.53
C GLU A 43 -26.50 -1.57 5.95
N VAL A 44 -26.43 -1.98 4.68
CA VAL A 44 -25.17 -1.97 3.93
C VAL A 44 -24.86 -0.53 3.59
N LEU A 45 -23.91 0.06 4.29
CA LEU A 45 -23.35 1.36 3.93
C LEU A 45 -22.58 1.20 2.62
N ASP A 46 -23.18 1.61 1.52
CA ASP A 46 -22.48 1.70 0.25
C ASP A 46 -21.35 2.74 0.38
N PRO A 47 -20.09 2.37 0.11
CA PRO A 47 -18.99 3.31 0.16
C PRO A 47 -19.24 4.43 -0.85
N GLY A 48 -19.25 5.68 -0.36
CA GLY A 48 -19.42 6.86 -1.20
C GLY A 48 -18.39 6.92 -2.32
N TRP A 49 -18.70 7.61 -3.43
CA TRP A 49 -17.86 7.61 -4.64
C TRP A 49 -16.39 8.01 -4.37
N PHE A 50 -16.15 8.87 -3.37
CA PHE A 50 -14.80 9.27 -2.94
C PHE A 50 -14.05 8.12 -2.24
N ILE A 51 -14.75 7.31 -1.44
CA ILE A 51 -14.20 6.11 -0.79
C ILE A 51 -13.89 5.04 -1.84
N ARG A 52 -14.75 4.90 -2.86
CA ARG A 52 -14.49 4.03 -4.02
C ARG A 52 -13.30 4.50 -4.84
N LEU A 53 -13.19 5.81 -5.10
CA LEU A 53 -12.05 6.40 -5.78
C LEU A 53 -10.76 6.15 -4.99
N LEU A 54 -10.80 6.37 -3.67
CA LEU A 54 -9.66 6.13 -2.78
C LEU A 54 -9.26 4.65 -2.77
N ALA A 55 -10.22 3.72 -2.70
CA ALA A 55 -9.97 2.28 -2.78
C ALA A 55 -9.34 1.85 -4.11
N VAL A 56 -9.76 2.47 -5.22
CA VAL A 56 -9.20 2.22 -6.56
C VAL A 56 -7.80 2.78 -6.69
N ILE A 57 -7.51 3.96 -6.13
CA ILE A 57 -6.16 4.55 -6.13
C ILE A 57 -5.21 3.77 -5.22
N THR A 58 -5.71 3.14 -4.15
CA THR A 58 -4.92 2.29 -3.24
C THR A 58 -4.56 0.92 -3.86
N ASP A 59 -5.12 0.54 -5.01
CA ASP A 59 -4.71 -0.68 -5.70
C ASP A 59 -3.39 -0.43 -6.48
N PRO A 60 -2.30 -1.16 -6.17
CA PRO A 60 -1.01 -0.97 -6.83
C PRO A 60 -1.05 -1.19 -8.35
N ASN A 61 -1.94 -2.05 -8.85
CA ASN A 61 -2.07 -2.25 -10.30
C ASN A 61 -2.64 -0.99 -10.96
N VAL A 62 -3.57 -0.29 -10.30
CA VAL A 62 -4.15 0.96 -10.78
C VAL A 62 -3.13 2.09 -10.71
N ALA A 63 -2.30 2.14 -9.66
CA ALA A 63 -1.19 3.10 -9.55
C ALA A 63 -0.22 2.99 -10.73
N VAL A 64 0.12 1.76 -11.13
CA VAL A 64 0.98 1.49 -12.30
C VAL A 64 0.32 1.96 -13.59
N LEU A 65 -0.98 1.70 -13.78
CA LEU A 65 -1.74 2.20 -14.94
C LEU A 65 -1.78 3.74 -14.98
N LEU A 66 -2.01 4.40 -13.84
CA LEU A 66 -2.01 5.86 -13.73
C LEU A 66 -0.66 6.47 -14.10
N MET A 67 0.45 5.87 -13.64
CA MET A 67 1.79 6.31 -14.06
C MET A 67 2.02 6.09 -15.55
N LEU A 68 1.56 4.98 -16.12
CA LEU A 68 1.73 4.70 -17.54
C LEU A 68 1.01 5.77 -18.38
N ILE A 69 -0.26 6.04 -18.06
CA ILE A 69 -1.06 7.09 -18.68
C ILE A 69 -0.42 8.45 -18.47
N GLY A 70 0.08 8.72 -17.26
CA GLY A 70 0.74 9.96 -16.91
C GLY A 70 2.00 10.22 -17.73
N PHE A 71 2.84 9.20 -17.87
CA PHE A 71 4.03 9.21 -18.71
C PHE A 71 3.67 9.45 -20.19
N TYR A 72 2.67 8.74 -20.71
CA TYR A 72 2.20 8.96 -22.09
C TYR A 72 1.63 10.37 -22.31
N GLY A 73 0.98 10.98 -21.31
CA GLY A 73 0.51 12.37 -21.37
C GLY A 73 1.66 13.37 -21.52
N ILE A 74 2.74 13.19 -20.74
CA ILE A 74 3.97 14.00 -20.85
C ILE A 74 4.66 13.78 -22.20
N VAL A 75 4.82 12.53 -22.63
CA VAL A 75 5.42 12.20 -23.95
C VAL A 75 4.61 12.85 -25.08
N PHE A 76 3.28 12.86 -24.97
CA PHE A 76 2.41 13.48 -25.95
C PHE A 76 2.59 15.01 -26.00
N GLU A 77 2.74 15.67 -24.85
CA GLU A 77 3.05 17.12 -24.81
C GLU A 77 4.40 17.42 -25.49
N VAL A 78 5.42 16.61 -25.23
CA VAL A 78 6.76 16.78 -25.82
C VAL A 78 6.76 16.54 -27.34
N THR A 79 5.95 15.60 -27.81
CA THR A 79 5.85 15.26 -29.24
C THR A 79 4.87 16.15 -30.01
N SER A 80 3.92 16.80 -29.33
CA SER A 80 2.95 17.73 -29.91
C SER A 80 3.03 19.10 -29.24
N PRO A 81 3.99 19.96 -29.65
CA PRO A 81 4.16 21.29 -29.07
C PRO A 81 2.87 22.11 -29.17
N GLY A 82 2.40 22.64 -28.03
CA GLY A 82 1.17 23.45 -27.94
C GLY A 82 -0.04 22.74 -27.33
N ALA A 83 0.01 21.42 -27.14
CA ALA A 83 -1.01 20.67 -26.42
C ALA A 83 -0.71 20.62 -24.91
N VAL A 84 -1.10 21.67 -24.17
CA VAL A 84 -0.85 21.78 -22.71
C VAL A 84 -1.75 20.85 -21.89
N ALA A 85 -2.97 20.57 -22.38
CA ALA A 85 -3.95 19.72 -21.70
C ALA A 85 -3.43 18.30 -21.36
N PRO A 86 -2.84 17.52 -22.29
CA PRO A 86 -2.30 16.19 -21.99
C PRO A 86 -1.11 16.22 -21.02
N GLY A 87 -0.30 17.28 -21.04
CA GLY A 87 0.80 17.48 -20.10
C GLY A 87 0.33 17.61 -18.65
N VAL A 88 -0.65 18.50 -18.42
CA VAL A 88 -1.23 18.74 -17.08
C VAL A 88 -1.94 17.49 -16.55
N ILE A 89 -2.75 16.83 -17.39
CA ILE A 89 -3.42 15.57 -17.03
C ILE A 89 -2.37 14.49 -16.72
N GLY A 90 -1.31 14.44 -17.52
CA GLY A 90 -0.22 13.49 -17.34
C GLY A 90 0.54 13.67 -16.03
N ALA A 91 0.88 14.91 -15.70
CA ALA A 91 1.53 15.28 -14.45
C ALA A 91 0.68 14.93 -13.22
N ILE A 92 -0.62 15.22 -13.24
CA ILE A 92 -1.54 14.86 -12.15
C ILE A 92 -1.60 13.33 -11.97
N CYS A 93 -1.71 12.57 -13.06
CA CYS A 93 -1.72 11.10 -12.99
C CYS A 93 -0.40 10.53 -12.45
N LEU A 94 0.74 11.11 -12.84
CA LEU A 94 2.05 10.73 -12.32
C LEU A 94 2.16 10.98 -10.82
N VAL A 95 1.75 12.15 -10.33
CA VAL A 95 1.77 12.49 -8.89
C VAL A 95 0.86 11.55 -8.10
N LEU A 96 -0.35 11.28 -8.59
CA LEU A 96 -1.29 10.36 -7.93
C LEU A 96 -0.77 8.91 -7.93
N GLY A 97 -0.19 8.44 -9.04
CA GLY A 97 0.42 7.12 -9.11
C GLY A 97 1.63 6.97 -8.20
N LEU A 98 2.48 8.00 -8.09
CA LEU A 98 3.60 8.02 -7.15
C LEU A 98 3.14 8.00 -5.68
N TYR A 99 2.08 8.72 -5.36
CA TYR A 99 1.50 8.73 -4.01
C TYR A 99 0.92 7.36 -3.63
N ALA A 100 0.21 6.72 -4.55
CA ALA A 100 -0.30 5.37 -4.36
C ALA A 100 0.82 4.33 -4.17
N LEU A 101 1.95 4.51 -4.86
CA LEU A 101 3.15 3.71 -4.65
C LEU A 101 3.86 3.97 -3.31
N ASP A 102 3.70 5.13 -2.67
CA ASP A 102 4.25 5.40 -1.34
C ASP A 102 3.54 4.59 -0.23
N LEU A 103 2.26 4.30 -0.47
CA LEU A 103 1.43 3.51 0.44
C LEU A 103 1.81 2.02 0.41
N LEU A 104 2.33 1.53 -0.72
CA LEU A 104 3.17 0.34 -0.71
C LEU A 104 4.50 0.79 -0.08
N PRO A 105 5.04 0.14 0.96
CA PRO A 105 6.21 0.59 1.73
C PRO A 105 7.52 0.68 0.89
N ILE A 106 7.55 1.57 -0.08
CA ILE A 106 8.56 1.73 -1.11
C ILE A 106 9.50 2.82 -0.64
N ASN A 107 10.79 2.51 -0.61
CA ASN A 107 11.79 3.50 -0.26
C ASN A 107 12.07 4.40 -1.47
N TYR A 108 11.64 5.67 -1.42
CA TYR A 108 11.94 6.67 -2.46
C TYR A 108 13.43 6.87 -2.72
N THR A 109 14.29 6.74 -1.70
CA THR A 109 15.74 6.76 -1.89
C THR A 109 16.19 5.60 -2.78
N GLY A 110 15.57 4.42 -2.60
CA GLY A 110 15.80 3.24 -3.44
C GLY A 110 15.33 3.46 -4.88
N LEU A 111 14.14 4.03 -5.07
CA LEU A 111 13.61 4.38 -6.39
C LEU A 111 14.50 5.40 -7.13
N ALA A 112 14.94 6.46 -6.46
CA ALA A 112 15.82 7.46 -7.03
C ALA A 112 17.18 6.86 -7.45
N LEU A 113 17.79 6.01 -6.60
CA LEU A 113 19.01 5.27 -6.92
C LEU A 113 18.83 4.33 -8.11
N MET A 114 17.68 3.64 -8.19
CA MET A 114 17.35 2.74 -9.30
C MET A 114 17.26 3.51 -10.62
N LEU A 115 16.53 4.62 -10.66
CA LEU A 115 16.39 5.46 -11.86
C LEU A 115 17.72 6.07 -12.28
N LEU A 116 18.53 6.54 -11.32
CA LEU A 116 19.88 7.05 -11.58
C LEU A 116 20.79 5.97 -12.18
N GLY A 117 20.73 4.75 -11.63
CA GLY A 117 21.46 3.60 -12.15
C GLY A 117 21.08 3.26 -13.59
N VAL A 118 19.78 3.26 -13.91
CA VAL A 118 19.29 3.10 -15.29
C VAL A 118 19.81 4.21 -16.20
N ALA A 119 19.78 5.47 -15.76
CA ALA A 119 20.30 6.58 -16.55
C ALA A 119 21.79 6.42 -16.87
N PHE A 120 22.61 6.01 -15.89
CA PHE A 120 24.03 5.75 -16.10
C PHE A 120 24.28 4.57 -17.05
N LEU A 121 23.49 3.50 -16.97
CA LEU A 121 23.55 2.37 -17.90
C LEU A 121 23.17 2.78 -19.33
N ILE A 122 22.17 3.65 -19.49
CA ILE A 122 21.78 4.20 -20.80
C ILE A 122 22.93 5.03 -21.36
N VAL A 123 23.51 5.94 -20.58
CA VAL A 123 24.64 6.78 -21.03
C VAL A 123 25.84 5.92 -21.41
N GLU A 124 26.18 4.90 -20.61
CA GLU A 124 27.24 3.94 -20.89
C GLU A 124 27.00 3.18 -22.21
N ALA A 125 25.75 2.88 -22.56
CA ALA A 125 25.44 2.18 -23.81
C ALA A 125 25.74 3.01 -25.08
N PHE A 126 25.68 4.34 -24.98
CA PHE A 126 26.07 5.24 -26.09
C PHE A 126 27.56 5.56 -26.07
N SER A 127 28.17 5.62 -24.88
CA SER A 127 29.60 5.93 -24.68
C SER A 127 30.22 4.97 -23.67
N PRO A 128 30.74 3.81 -24.12
CA PRO A 128 31.29 2.79 -23.22
C PRO A 128 32.52 3.32 -22.47
N THR A 129 32.41 3.48 -21.15
CA THR A 129 33.44 4.07 -20.29
C THR A 129 33.84 3.13 -19.14
N VAL A 130 33.16 1.99 -18.96
CA VAL A 130 33.27 0.98 -17.89
C VAL A 130 32.90 1.51 -16.49
N VAL A 131 33.31 2.74 -16.14
CA VAL A 131 33.07 3.36 -14.84
C VAL A 131 31.59 3.72 -14.64
N LEU A 132 30.94 4.31 -15.65
CA LEU A 132 29.51 4.61 -15.58
C LEU A 132 28.67 3.33 -15.61
N GLY A 133 29.12 2.31 -16.35
CA GLY A 133 28.49 0.99 -16.36
C GLY A 133 28.51 0.30 -15.00
N VAL A 134 29.68 0.21 -14.35
CA VAL A 134 29.81 -0.42 -13.03
C VAL A 134 29.09 0.39 -11.95
N GLY A 135 29.22 1.72 -11.97
CA GLY A 135 28.52 2.61 -11.05
C GLY A 135 27.00 2.55 -11.22
N GLY A 136 26.52 2.52 -12.48
CA GLY A 136 25.11 2.41 -12.83
C GLY A 136 24.51 1.06 -12.41
N ALA A 137 25.22 -0.04 -12.65
CA ALA A 137 24.80 -1.38 -12.20
C ALA A 137 24.74 -1.46 -10.66
N ALA A 138 25.74 -0.95 -9.95
CA ALA A 138 25.75 -0.93 -8.49
C ALA A 138 24.62 -0.06 -7.91
N ALA A 139 24.41 1.14 -8.46
CA ALA A 139 23.32 2.04 -8.07
C ALA A 139 21.95 1.41 -8.33
N PHE A 140 21.77 0.75 -9.47
CA PHE A 140 20.54 0.04 -9.81
C PHE A 140 20.23 -1.09 -8.82
N LEU A 141 21.22 -1.94 -8.52
CA LEU A 141 21.06 -3.07 -7.60
C LEU A 141 20.79 -2.61 -6.17
N LEU A 142 21.54 -1.61 -5.68
CA LEU A 142 21.32 -1.02 -4.35
C LEU A 142 19.96 -0.33 -4.27
N GLY A 143 19.58 0.40 -5.32
CA GLY A 143 18.27 1.03 -5.43
C GLY A 143 17.14 0.02 -5.35
N ALA A 144 17.19 -1.04 -6.17
CA ALA A 144 16.21 -2.13 -6.17
C ALA A 144 16.12 -2.86 -4.81
N ALA A 145 17.26 -3.12 -4.15
CA ALA A 145 17.30 -3.74 -2.84
C ALA A 145 16.70 -2.85 -1.74
N MET A 146 16.96 -1.54 -1.78
CA MET A 146 16.36 -0.58 -0.84
C MET A 146 14.87 -0.35 -1.12
N LEU A 147 14.46 -0.37 -2.38
CA LEU A 147 13.07 -0.17 -2.82
C LEU A 147 12.16 -1.24 -2.21
N LEU A 148 12.62 -2.49 -2.16
CA LEU A 148 11.89 -3.64 -1.61
C LEU A 148 12.01 -3.81 -0.09
N LYS A 149 12.52 -2.79 0.64
CA LYS A 149 12.93 -2.85 2.05
C LYS A 149 12.26 -3.99 2.82
N VAL A 150 13.03 -5.07 2.97
CA VAL A 150 12.74 -6.20 3.87
C VAL A 150 12.33 -5.60 5.21
N ALA A 151 11.04 -5.67 5.53
CA ALA A 151 10.59 -5.53 6.91
C ALA A 151 11.44 -6.50 7.69
N GLY A 152 12.32 -5.96 8.56
CA GLY A 152 13.28 -6.76 9.30
C GLY A 152 12.57 -7.93 9.97
N PRO A 153 13.21 -9.11 10.10
CA PRO A 153 12.62 -10.22 10.82
C PRO A 153 12.11 -9.66 12.15
N MET A 154 10.83 -9.87 12.47
CA MET A 154 10.27 -9.57 13.79
C MET A 154 11.31 -10.05 14.80
N THR A 155 12.05 -9.11 15.38
CA THR A 155 13.15 -9.47 16.27
C THR A 155 12.49 -10.17 17.43
N ALA A 156 12.77 -11.46 17.57
CA ALA A 156 12.31 -12.34 18.65
C ALA A 156 12.66 -11.83 20.06
N HIS A 157 13.26 -10.64 20.16
CA HIS A 157 13.57 -9.91 21.37
C HIS A 157 12.33 -9.32 22.08
N ASP A 158 11.16 -9.24 21.41
CA ASP A 158 9.91 -8.80 22.03
C ASP A 158 9.08 -9.94 22.65
N MET A 159 9.49 -11.21 22.42
CA MET A 159 8.84 -12.39 23.01
C MET A 159 9.38 -12.78 24.41
N ALA A 160 10.35 -12.03 24.95
CA ALA A 160 11.06 -12.39 26.18
C ALA A 160 10.74 -11.51 27.42
N LYS A 161 9.59 -10.81 27.43
CA LYS A 161 9.07 -10.22 28.68
C LYS A 161 7.90 -11.06 29.20
N PRO A 162 8.13 -11.99 30.15
CA PRO A 162 7.03 -12.56 30.91
C PRO A 162 6.37 -11.44 31.71
N GLY A 163 5.04 -11.31 31.57
CA GLY A 163 4.24 -10.38 32.37
C GLY A 163 4.41 -10.64 33.87
N PRO A 164 4.21 -9.62 34.72
CA PRO A 164 4.32 -9.79 36.16
C PRO A 164 3.32 -10.84 36.64
N SER A 165 3.85 -11.89 37.26
CA SER A 165 3.12 -12.86 38.05
C SER A 165 2.44 -12.16 39.22
N THR A 166 1.24 -11.63 38.97
CA THR A 166 0.26 -11.37 40.01
C THR A 166 -0.58 -12.64 40.19
N LEU A 167 -0.89 -12.93 41.45
CA LEU A 167 -1.71 -14.03 41.97
C LEU A 167 -0.91 -15.26 42.48
N SER A 168 -0.27 -15.08 43.64
CA SER A 168 -0.50 -15.95 44.80
C SER A 168 -0.86 -15.08 46.00
#